data_AF-A0A9X2PI48-F1
#
_entry.id   AF-A0A9X2PI48-F1
#
_cell.length_a   1.000
_cell.length_b   1.000
_cell.length_c   1.000
_cell.angle_alpha   90.00
_cell.angle_beta   90.00
_cell.angle_gamma   90.00
#
_symmetry.space_group_name_H-M   'P 1'
#
loop_
_entity.id
_entity.type
_entity.pdbx_description
1 polymer ?
#
loop_
_entity_poly.entity_id
_entity_poly.type
_entity_poly.pdbx_seq_one_letter_code
_entity_poly.pdbx_strand_id
1 'polypeptide(L)' 'MSDYAGKVYRKQGGDELVVASGGVITVEEGGAIIVGGADVTAAVVTVASLPTTDPEDGLSIWNDAGSLKLASAGG' A
#
# COMPACT_ATOMS: atom_id res chain seq x y z
N MET A 1 10.25 7.90 -35.35
CA MET A 1 10.44 6.98 -34.21
C MET A 1 9.19 7.05 -33.37
N SER A 2 8.49 5.94 -33.16
CA SER A 2 7.42 5.90 -32.17
C SER A 2 8.06 5.81 -30.79
N ASP A 3 7.91 6.85 -29.97
CA ASP A 3 8.37 6.85 -28.58
C ASP A 3 7.57 5.82 -27.79
N TYR A 4 8.06 4.57 -27.76
CA TYR A 4 7.51 3.54 -26.88
C TYR A 4 8.10 3.76 -25.48
N ALA A 5 7.62 4.78 -24.78
CA ALA A 5 7.88 4.90 -23.35
C ALA A 5 7.09 3.80 -22.64
N GLY A 6 7.80 2.88 -21.98
CA GLY A 6 7.18 1.90 -21.09
C GLY A 6 6.28 2.59 -20.07
N LYS A 7 5.25 1.89 -19.57
CA LYS A 7 4.33 2.47 -18.56
C LYS A 7 5.02 2.80 -17.23
N VAL A 8 6.22 2.28 -17.01
CA VAL A 8 7.11 2.68 -15.92
C VAL A 8 8.36 3.32 -16.55
N TYR A 9 8.64 4.58 -16.23
CA TYR A 9 9.74 5.33 -16.84
C TYR A 9 10.30 6.39 -15.90
N ARG A 10 11.55 6.80 -16.11
CA ARG A 10 12.12 7.98 -15.46
C ARG A 10 11.64 9.24 -16.16
N LYS A 11 11.10 10.19 -15.40
CA LYS A 11 10.66 11.47 -15.95
C LYS A 11 11.86 12.25 -16.49
N GLN A 12 11.76 12.78 -17.70
CA GLN A 12 12.85 13.55 -18.29
C GLN A 12 13.11 14.83 -17.49
N GLY A 13 14.39 15.11 -17.24
CA GLY A 13 14.83 16.31 -16.53
C GLY A 13 14.63 16.27 -15.01
N GLY A 14 14.30 15.12 -14.41
CA GLY A 14 14.16 14.98 -12.96
C GLY A 14 14.58 13.61 -12.41
N ASP A 15 14.38 13.46 -11.10
CA ASP A 15 14.76 12.26 -10.33
C ASP A 15 13.57 11.34 -10.00
N GLU A 16 12.45 11.55 -10.69
CA GLU A 16 11.20 10.84 -10.47
C GLU A 16 11.13 9.57 -11.34
N LEU A 17 10.70 8.46 -10.73
CA LEU A 17 10.21 7.28 -11.44
C LEU A 17 8.68 7.35 -11.50
N VAL A 18 8.13 7.35 -12.72
CA VAL A 18 6.70 7.51 -12.97
C VAL A 18 6.11 6.19 -13.43
N VAL A 19 5.01 5.80 -12.82
CA VAL A 19 4.14 4.72 -13.27
C VAL A 19 2.89 5.35 -13.87
N ALA A 20 2.83 5.39 -15.20
CA ALA A 20 1.67 5.88 -15.94
C ALA A 20 0.46 4.93 -15.80
N SER A 21 -0.72 5.43 -16.15
CA SER A 21 -1.98 4.66 -16.11
C SER A 21 -1.84 3.29 -16.79
N GLY A 22 -2.20 2.25 -16.05
CA GLY A 22 -2.09 0.83 -16.45
C GLY A 22 -0.70 0.22 -16.26
N GLY A 23 0.29 0.98 -15.80
CA GLY A 23 1.58 0.45 -15.35
C GLY A 23 1.48 -0.13 -13.94
N VAL A 24 2.31 -1.14 -13.65
CA VAL A 24 2.35 -1.83 -12.37
C VAL A 24 3.82 -2.03 -11.98
N ILE A 25 4.13 -1.87 -10.69
CA ILE A 25 5.38 -2.33 -10.09
C ILE A 25 5.02 -3.51 -9.19
N THR A 26 5.50 -4.70 -9.55
CA THR A 26 5.42 -5.88 -8.70
C THR A 26 6.73 -6.03 -7.96
N VAL A 27 6.67 -6.15 -6.64
CA VAL A 27 7.84 -6.45 -5.81
C VAL A 27 7.78 -7.94 -5.48
N GLU A 28 8.81 -8.68 -5.87
CA GLU A 28 8.90 -10.11 -5.60
C GLU A 28 9.27 -10.39 -4.13
N GLU A 29 9.15 -11.67 -3.73
CA GLU A 29 9.47 -12.11 -2.39
C GLU A 29 10.88 -11.68 -1.96
N GLY A 30 10.99 -11.12 -0.75
CA GLY A 30 12.25 -10.57 -0.22
C GLY A 30 12.58 -9.14 -0.67
N GLY A 31 11.80 -8.55 -1.59
CA GLY A 31 11.93 -7.15 -1.97
C GLY A 31 11.19 -6.20 -1.02
N ALA A 32 11.66 -4.95 -0.92
CA ALA A 32 11.06 -3.91 -0.08
C ALA A 32 11.00 -2.54 -0.79
N ILE A 33 10.00 -1.73 -0.44
CA ILE A 33 9.89 -0.32 -0.82
C ILE A 33 10.09 0.52 0.44
N ILE A 34 11.21 1.24 0.50
CA ILE A 34 11.55 2.10 1.63
C ILE A 34 11.28 3.57 1.26
N VAL A 35 10.41 4.25 2.02
CA VAL A 35 10.11 5.68 1.84
C VAL A 35 10.53 6.42 3.10
N GLY A 36 11.52 7.31 2.98
CA GLY A 36 12.01 8.10 4.11
C GLY A 36 12.59 7.26 5.26
N GLY A 37 13.09 6.04 4.97
CA GLY A 37 13.61 5.11 5.97
C GLY A 37 12.58 4.14 6.57
N ALA A 38 11.30 4.27 6.20
CA ALA A 38 10.24 3.35 6.61
C ALA A 38 9.91 2.34 5.50
N ASP A 39 9.76 1.08 5.86
CA ASP A 39 9.25 0.05 4.95
C ASP A 39 7.74 0.17 4.80
N VAL A 40 7.30 0.53 3.60
CA VAL A 40 5.88 0.75 3.29
C VAL A 40 5.19 -0.55 2.88
N THR A 41 5.94 -1.62 2.56
CA THR A 41 5.34 -2.93 2.22
C THR A 41 4.60 -3.54 3.42
N ALA A 42 5.05 -3.26 4.63
CA ALA A 42 4.36 -3.61 5.87
C ALA A 42 3.21 -2.64 6.24
N ALA A 43 3.20 -1.43 5.67
CA ALA A 43 2.27 -0.36 6.01
C ALA A 43 1.01 -0.32 5.14
N VAL A 44 0.96 -1.05 4.01
CA VAL A 44 -0.25 -1.18 3.20
C VAL A 44 -1.19 -2.18 3.86
N VAL A 45 -1.84 -1.75 4.95
CA VAL A 45 -3.07 -2.38 5.42
C VAL A 45 -4.16 -1.99 4.43
N THR A 46 -4.42 -2.85 3.45
CA THR A 46 -5.63 -2.66 2.64
C THR A 46 -6.84 -2.89 3.53
N VAL A 47 -7.92 -2.14 3.30
CA VAL A 47 -9.19 -2.37 4.00
C VAL A 47 -9.71 -3.81 3.80
N ALA A 48 -9.26 -4.49 2.73
CA ALA A 48 -9.56 -5.88 2.43
C ALA A 48 -8.74 -6.90 3.25
N SER A 49 -7.57 -6.51 3.78
CA SER A 49 -6.71 -7.39 4.60
C SER A 49 -6.99 -7.27 6.10
N LEU A 50 -7.90 -6.39 6.50
CA LEU A 50 -8.36 -6.29 7.89
C LEU A 50 -9.33 -7.43 8.21
N PRO A 51 -9.37 -7.92 9.47
CA PRO A 51 -10.43 -8.80 9.93
C PRO A 51 -11.81 -8.21 9.58
N THR A 52 -12.74 -9.05 9.14
CA THR A 52 -14.12 -8.62 8.83
C THR A 52 -15.09 -8.84 10.00
N THR A 53 -14.60 -9.50 11.05
CA THR A 53 -15.29 -9.71 12.31
C THR A 53 -14.47 -9.05 13.41
N ASP A 54 -15.15 -8.57 14.45
CA ASP A 54 -14.49 -8.07 15.67
C ASP A 54 -13.60 -9.18 16.26
N PRO A 55 -12.29 -8.94 16.43
CA PRO A 55 -11.37 -9.91 17.04
C PRO A 55 -11.56 -10.10 18.56
N GLU A 56 -12.36 -9.25 19.22
CA GLU A 56 -12.61 -9.26 20.68
C GLU A 56 -11.35 -9.14 21.55
N ASP A 57 -10.25 -8.62 20.99
CA ASP A 57 -8.95 -8.53 21.67
C ASP A 57 -8.72 -7.17 22.36
N GLY A 58 -9.60 -6.20 22.15
CA GLY A 58 -9.49 -4.85 22.73
C GLY A 58 -8.36 -3.99 22.14
N LEU A 59 -7.68 -4.44 21.08
CA LEU A 59 -6.48 -3.79 20.53
C LEU A 59 -6.50 -3.63 19.01
N SER A 60 -7.30 -4.42 18.30
CA SER A 60 -7.24 -4.50 16.85
C SER A 60 -8.06 -3.42 16.12
N ILE A 61 -7.65 -3.18 14.88
CA ILE A 61 -8.40 -2.45 13.86
C ILE A 61 -9.06 -3.48 12.96
N TRP A 62 -10.33 -3.30 12.60
CA TRP A 62 -11.07 -4.21 11.72
C TRP A 62 -12.00 -3.46 10.76
N ASN A 63 -12.47 -4.19 9.74
CA ASN A 63 -13.44 -3.71 8.76
C ASN A 63 -14.80 -4.35 9.06
N ASP A 64 -15.73 -3.58 9.63
CA ASP A 64 -17.10 -4.02 9.82
C ASP A 64 -17.97 -3.55 8.66
N ALA A 65 -18.20 -4.43 7.69
CA ALA A 65 -19.09 -4.22 6.54
C ALA A 65 -18.85 -2.88 5.80
N GLY A 66 -17.58 -2.48 5.65
CA GLY A 66 -17.17 -1.25 4.97
C GLY A 66 -16.88 -0.07 5.91
N SER A 67 -17.08 -0.22 7.22
CA SER A 67 -16.69 0.75 8.22
C SER A 67 -15.39 0.33 8.92
N LEU A 68 -14.41 1.22 8.96
CA LEU A 68 -13.20 1.00 9.73
C LEU A 68 -13.48 1.21 11.21
N LYS A 69 -13.24 0.20 12.03
CA LYS A 69 -13.41 0.24 13.48
C LYS A 69 -12.09 0.00 14.19
N LEU A 70 -11.96 0.60 15.37
CA LEU A 70 -10.84 0.42 16.28
C LEU A 70 -11.39 -0.04 17.61
N ALA A 71 -10.72 -1.00 18.23
CA ALA A 71 -11.06 -1.41 19.57
C ALA A 71 -10.73 -0.25 20.51
N SER A 72 -11.73 0.23 21.26
CA SER A 72 -11.44 1.07 22.41
C SER A 72 -11.18 0.16 23.60
N ALA A 73 -9.94 0.12 24.09
CA ALA A 73 -9.72 -0.27 25.48
C ALA A 73 -10.54 0.72 26.32
N GLY A 74 -11.62 0.26 26.95
CA GLY A 74 -12.53 1.11 27.72
C GLY A 74 -11.74 2.01 28.69
N GLY A 75 -12.09 3.30 28.70
CA GLY A 75 -11.53 4.28 29.65
C GLY A 75 -12.06 4.12 31.06
#